data_AF-A0AA41Q8S2-F1
#
_entry.id   AF-A0AA41Q8S2-F1
#
_cell.length_a   1.000
_cell.length_b   1.000
_cell.length_c   1.000
_cell.angle_alpha   90.00
_cell.angle_beta   90.00
_cell.angle_gamma   90.00
#
_symmetry.space_group_name_H-M   'P 1'
#
loop_
_entity.id
_entity.type
_entity.pdbx_description
1 polymer ?
#
loop_
_entity_poly.entity_id
_entity_poly.type
_entity_poly.pdbx_seq_one_letter_code
_entity_poly.pdbx_strand_id
1 'polypeptide(L)'
;MTELAALVLTSGERDRGVPVDRVVFAMDWSGEEEPGDLAAFAAGRLRAFGADPTGLDTAPVYGAAETDPALSRGDLPTRLLDHVAAALTEAGCTLLLRHSGTDSYEVLVAPTTQFAWTDLTHEGCPVRPWGSASEPTLTSLDCPACGDMLVWELPPGETLADEHCDCGTPLFDSTGHPLPNITLHA
;
A
#
# COMPACT_ATOMS: atom_id res chain seq x y z
N MET A 1 9.67 -20.87 -2.10
CA MET A 1 8.91 -19.67 -2.49
C MET A 1 7.45 -20.06 -2.58
N THR A 2 6.56 -19.34 -1.90
CA THR A 2 5.12 -19.56 -2.03
C THR A 2 4.62 -18.74 -3.22
N GLU A 3 3.94 -19.36 -4.16
CA GLU A 3 3.37 -18.64 -5.31
C GLU A 3 2.15 -17.83 -4.88
N LEU A 4 2.02 -16.59 -5.35
CA LEU A 4 0.88 -15.73 -5.04
C LEU A 4 -0.46 -16.42 -5.35
N ALA A 5 -0.56 -17.13 -6.48
CA ALA A 5 -1.74 -17.89 -6.86
C ALA A 5 -2.14 -18.93 -5.78
N ALA A 6 -1.18 -19.54 -5.08
CA ALA A 6 -1.47 -20.48 -4.01
C ALA A 6 -2.03 -19.81 -2.74
N LEU A 7 -1.86 -18.49 -2.60
CA LEU A 7 -2.34 -17.70 -1.46
C LEU A 7 -3.69 -17.05 -1.75
N VAL A 8 -3.87 -16.48 -2.94
CA VAL A 8 -5.05 -15.67 -3.26
C VAL A 8 -6.15 -16.45 -3.97
N LEU A 9 -5.86 -17.64 -4.51
CA LEU A 9 -6.85 -18.50 -5.16
C LEU A 9 -7.15 -19.74 -4.30
N THR A 10 -8.42 -20.08 -4.21
CA THR A 10 -8.87 -21.37 -3.67
C THR A 10 -8.37 -22.53 -4.53
N SER A 11 -8.28 -23.73 -3.96
CA SER A 11 -7.93 -24.93 -4.75
C SER A 11 -8.86 -25.13 -5.95
N GLY A 12 -10.17 -24.92 -5.78
CA GLY A 12 -11.14 -25.05 -6.87
C GLY A 12 -11.05 -23.94 -7.93
N GLU A 13 -10.55 -22.75 -7.61
CA GLU A 13 -10.24 -21.71 -8.61
C GLU A 13 -9.00 -22.09 -9.42
N ARG A 14 -7.97 -22.61 -8.75
CA ARG A 14 -6.75 -23.10 -9.42
C ARG A 14 -7.02 -24.28 -10.34
N ASP A 15 -7.81 -25.25 -9.88
CA ASP A 15 -8.20 -26.43 -10.69
C ASP A 15 -8.98 -26.05 -11.96
N ARG A 16 -9.68 -24.90 -11.93
CA ARG A 16 -10.40 -24.33 -13.08
C ARG A 16 -9.55 -23.40 -13.94
N GLY A 17 -8.30 -23.16 -13.58
CA GLY A 17 -7.40 -22.25 -14.29
C GLY A 17 -7.82 -20.78 -14.19
N VAL A 18 -8.44 -20.36 -13.09
CA VAL A 18 -8.74 -18.94 -12.84
C VAL A 18 -7.41 -18.18 -12.67
N PRO A 19 -7.13 -17.13 -13.47
CA PRO A 19 -5.94 -16.32 -13.29
C PRO A 19 -6.09 -15.36 -12.11
N VAL A 20 -4.97 -14.95 -11.51
CA VAL A 20 -4.95 -14.03 -10.37
C VAL A 20 -5.64 -12.70 -10.69
N ASP A 21 -5.57 -12.20 -11.93
CA ASP A 21 -6.20 -10.94 -12.35
C ASP A 21 -7.73 -10.93 -12.19
N ARG A 22 -8.36 -12.11 -12.10
CA ARG A 22 -9.81 -12.23 -11.87
C ARG A 22 -10.20 -12.03 -10.41
N VAL A 23 -9.23 -11.99 -9.51
CA VAL A 23 -9.45 -11.78 -8.06
C VAL A 23 -8.73 -10.53 -7.55
N VAL A 24 -8.29 -9.65 -8.45
CA VAL A 24 -7.78 -8.31 -8.13
C VAL A 24 -8.95 -7.33 -8.11
N PHE A 25 -8.98 -6.45 -7.12
CA PHE A 25 -9.84 -5.27 -7.10
C PHE A 25 -8.99 -4.02 -7.35
N ALA A 26 -9.44 -3.15 -8.24
CA ALA A 26 -8.77 -1.89 -8.55
C ALA A 26 -9.65 -0.73 -8.10
N MET A 27 -9.05 0.18 -7.34
CA MET A 27 -9.68 1.41 -6.86
C MET A 27 -8.75 2.57 -7.20
N ASP A 28 -9.25 3.63 -7.81
CA ASP A 28 -8.39 4.76 -8.14
C ASP A 28 -8.10 5.62 -6.89
N TRP A 29 -7.21 6.62 -7.03
CA TRP A 29 -6.90 7.55 -5.95
C TRP A 29 -8.11 8.40 -5.50
N SER A 30 -9.20 8.45 -6.27
CA SER A 30 -10.43 9.16 -5.93
C SER A 30 -11.39 8.33 -5.08
N GLY A 31 -11.33 7.00 -5.17
CA GLY A 31 -12.07 6.05 -4.34
C GLY A 31 -12.73 4.95 -5.15
N GLU A 32 -13.74 4.33 -4.55
CA GLU A 32 -14.59 3.33 -5.20
C GLU A 32 -15.41 3.97 -6.34
N GLU A 33 -15.68 3.21 -7.40
CA GLU A 33 -16.62 3.63 -8.45
C GLU A 33 -18.03 3.75 -7.86
N GLU A 34 -18.46 2.74 -7.11
CA GLU A 34 -19.69 2.76 -6.33
C GLU A 34 -19.41 2.47 -4.83
N PRO A 35 -20.04 3.21 -3.89
CA PRO A 35 -19.85 2.97 -2.47
C PRO A 35 -20.16 1.51 -2.06
N GLY A 36 -19.20 0.86 -1.41
CA GLY A 36 -19.29 -0.52 -0.92
C GLY A 36 -18.64 -1.57 -1.82
N ASP A 37 -18.07 -1.20 -2.96
CA ASP A 37 -17.47 -2.16 -3.90
C ASP A 37 -16.30 -2.96 -3.31
N LEU A 38 -15.39 -2.31 -2.56
CA LEU A 38 -14.28 -2.94 -1.84
C LEU A 38 -14.79 -3.89 -0.77
N ALA A 39 -15.82 -3.50 -0.01
CA ALA A 39 -16.44 -4.38 0.98
C ALA A 39 -17.08 -5.60 0.31
N ALA A 40 -17.78 -5.41 -0.81
CA ALA A 40 -18.38 -6.49 -1.57
C ALA A 40 -17.33 -7.45 -2.15
N PHE A 41 -16.24 -6.91 -2.69
CA PHE A 41 -15.09 -7.68 -3.15
C PHE A 41 -14.46 -8.51 -2.01
N ALA A 42 -14.12 -7.86 -0.90
CA ALA A 42 -13.51 -8.52 0.26
C ALA A 42 -14.43 -9.61 0.82
N ALA A 43 -15.73 -9.35 0.91
CA ALA A 43 -16.72 -10.33 1.35
C ALA A 43 -16.82 -11.51 0.37
N GLY A 44 -16.68 -11.28 -0.93
CA GLY A 44 -16.59 -12.32 -1.95
C GLY A 44 -15.39 -13.24 -1.73
N ARG A 45 -14.22 -12.68 -1.44
CA ARG A 45 -13.00 -13.45 -1.15
C ARG A 45 -13.11 -14.23 0.16
N LEU A 46 -13.61 -13.63 1.23
CA LEU A 46 -13.85 -14.34 2.50
C LEU A 46 -14.75 -15.57 2.30
N ARG A 47 -15.87 -15.40 1.59
CA ARG A 47 -16.76 -16.53 1.26
C ARG A 47 -16.06 -17.61 0.45
N ALA A 48 -15.21 -17.24 -0.51
CA ALA A 48 -14.44 -18.20 -1.30
C ALA A 48 -13.48 -19.03 -0.42
N PHE A 49 -12.89 -18.41 0.62
CA PHE A 49 -12.06 -19.10 1.60
C PHE A 49 -12.84 -19.82 2.71
N GLY A 50 -14.18 -19.74 2.70
CA GLY A 50 -15.03 -20.34 3.72
C GLY A 50 -15.05 -19.57 5.04
N ALA A 51 -14.64 -18.30 5.04
CA ALA A 51 -14.71 -17.39 6.19
C ALA A 51 -16.04 -16.60 6.20
N ASP A 52 -16.44 -16.16 7.39
CA ASP A 52 -17.63 -15.33 7.59
C ASP A 52 -17.34 -13.86 7.19
N PRO A 53 -18.07 -13.28 6.23
CA PRO A 53 -17.91 -11.88 5.87
C PRO A 53 -18.60 -10.89 6.82
N THR A 54 -19.23 -11.37 7.90
CA THR A 54 -19.88 -10.51 8.90
C THR A 54 -18.86 -9.51 9.47
N GLY A 55 -19.20 -8.22 9.41
CA GLY A 55 -18.33 -7.12 9.89
C GLY A 55 -17.65 -6.32 8.78
N LEU A 56 -17.69 -6.78 7.52
CA LEU A 56 -17.30 -5.94 6.39
C LEU A 56 -18.42 -4.96 6.02
N ASP A 57 -18.24 -3.70 6.40
CA ASP A 57 -19.14 -2.59 6.06
C ASP A 57 -18.35 -1.29 5.96
N THR A 58 -18.32 -0.67 4.78
CA THR A 58 -17.64 0.62 4.58
C THR A 58 -18.54 1.84 4.84
N ALA A 59 -19.84 1.66 5.09
CA ALA A 59 -20.76 2.77 5.35
C ALA A 59 -20.34 3.68 6.52
N PRO A 60 -19.77 3.17 7.63
CA PRO A 60 -19.25 4.02 8.70
C PRO A 60 -18.10 4.93 8.25
N VAL A 61 -17.26 4.48 7.31
CA VAL A 61 -16.16 5.27 6.76
C VAL A 61 -16.70 6.42 5.92
N TYR A 62 -17.68 6.13 5.05
CA TYR A 62 -18.39 7.16 4.27
C TYR A 62 -19.07 8.20 5.17
N GLY A 63 -19.82 7.75 6.18
CA GLY A 63 -20.48 8.66 7.12
C GLY A 63 -19.50 9.53 7.92
N ALA A 64 -18.34 8.98 8.31
CA ALA A 64 -17.29 9.75 8.95
C ALA A 64 -16.68 10.78 7.98
N ALA A 65 -16.40 10.38 6.74
CA ALA A 65 -15.83 11.24 5.71
C ALA A 65 -16.71 12.45 5.38
N GLU A 66 -18.04 12.27 5.30
CA GLU A 66 -18.99 13.35 5.04
C GLU A 66 -18.97 14.45 6.12
N THR A 67 -18.55 14.10 7.33
CA THR A 67 -18.57 15.00 8.50
C THR A 67 -17.20 15.51 8.90
N ASP A 68 -16.13 15.08 8.23
CA ASP A 68 -14.76 15.43 8.56
C ASP A 68 -14.27 16.64 7.74
N PRO A 69 -14.19 17.85 8.33
CA PRO A 69 -13.75 19.04 7.63
C PRO A 69 -12.24 19.04 7.31
N ALA A 70 -11.47 18.11 7.88
CA ALA A 70 -10.04 17.96 7.63
C ALA A 70 -9.73 16.94 6.52
N LEU A 71 -10.75 16.24 6.00
CA LEU A 71 -10.57 15.25 4.95
C LEU A 71 -10.05 15.90 3.67
N SER A 72 -8.85 15.51 3.28
CA SER A 72 -8.21 15.92 2.04
C SER A 72 -8.51 14.94 0.91
N ARG A 73 -8.33 15.40 -0.32
CA ARG A 73 -8.45 14.56 -1.51
C ARG A 73 -7.43 13.42 -1.44
N GLY A 74 -7.89 12.17 -1.57
CA GLY A 74 -7.07 10.97 -1.46
C GLY A 74 -7.09 10.29 -0.07
N ASP A 75 -7.61 10.96 0.96
CA ASP A 75 -7.69 10.37 2.31
C ASP A 75 -8.72 9.24 2.38
N LEU A 76 -9.84 9.39 1.68
CA LEU A 76 -10.95 8.43 1.72
C LEU A 76 -10.53 7.01 1.26
N PRO A 77 -9.87 6.81 0.09
CA PRO A 77 -9.37 5.50 -0.30
C PRO A 77 -8.50 4.83 0.79
N THR A 78 -7.57 5.60 1.38
CA THR A 78 -6.68 5.08 2.44
C THR A 78 -7.49 4.63 3.66
N ARG A 79 -8.47 5.44 4.10
CA ARG A 79 -9.35 5.09 5.22
C ARG A 79 -10.22 3.86 4.95
N LEU A 80 -10.70 3.69 3.71
CA LEU A 80 -11.44 2.50 3.28
C LEU A 80 -10.56 1.25 3.35
N LEU A 81 -9.33 1.34 2.85
CA LEU A 81 -8.36 0.24 2.88
C LEU A 81 -7.97 -0.13 4.31
N ASP A 82 -7.71 0.85 5.17
CA ASP A 82 -7.42 0.62 6.60
C ASP A 82 -8.59 -0.07 7.30
N HIS A 83 -9.82 0.40 7.06
CA HIS A 83 -11.02 -0.18 7.64
C HIS A 83 -11.22 -1.64 7.21
N VAL A 84 -11.11 -1.91 5.91
CA VAL A 84 -11.27 -3.27 5.37
C VAL A 84 -10.12 -4.17 5.81
N ALA A 85 -8.89 -3.68 5.87
CA ALA A 85 -7.74 -4.45 6.38
C ALA A 85 -7.92 -4.87 7.84
N ALA A 86 -8.47 -3.99 8.69
CA ALA A 86 -8.79 -4.32 10.06
C ALA A 86 -9.85 -5.43 10.15
N ALA A 87 -10.95 -5.31 9.41
CA ALA A 87 -12.01 -6.33 9.38
C ALA A 87 -11.50 -7.68 8.81
N LEU A 88 -10.67 -7.66 7.77
CA LEU A 88 -10.05 -8.86 7.23
C LEU A 88 -9.12 -9.54 8.25
N THR A 89 -8.38 -8.76 9.04
CA THR A 89 -7.49 -9.29 10.08
C THR A 89 -8.28 -10.06 11.13
N GLU A 90 -9.43 -9.53 11.58
CA GLU A 90 -10.33 -10.22 12.51
C GLU A 90 -10.88 -11.54 11.92
N ALA A 91 -11.11 -11.58 10.61
CA ALA A 91 -11.54 -12.77 9.87
C ALA A 91 -10.38 -13.73 9.51
N GLY A 92 -9.16 -13.48 10.00
CA GLY A 92 -7.99 -14.32 9.72
C GLY A 92 -7.50 -14.24 8.27
N CYS A 93 -7.73 -13.11 7.60
CA CYS A 93 -7.26 -12.79 6.27
C CYS A 93 -6.39 -11.53 6.27
N THR A 94 -5.63 -11.34 5.20
CA THR A 94 -4.72 -10.21 4.99
C THR A 94 -5.10 -9.50 3.69
N LEU A 95 -5.18 -8.17 3.74
CA LEU A 95 -5.27 -7.33 2.55
C LEU A 95 -3.86 -7.19 1.97
N LEU A 96 -3.69 -7.51 0.69
CA LEU A 96 -2.44 -7.37 -0.04
C LEU A 96 -2.60 -6.26 -1.07
N LEU A 97 -1.54 -5.49 -1.30
CA LEU A 97 -1.41 -4.45 -2.31
C LEU A 97 -0.41 -4.92 -3.36
N ARG A 98 -0.80 -4.87 -4.64
CA ARG A 98 0.09 -4.96 -5.79
C ARG A 98 0.55 -3.55 -6.16
N HIS A 99 1.85 -3.30 -6.14
CA HIS A 99 2.40 -2.01 -6.49
C HIS A 99 2.79 -1.98 -7.97
N SER A 100 1.88 -1.50 -8.83
CA SER A 100 2.08 -1.39 -10.27
C SER A 100 2.64 -0.04 -10.73
N GLY A 101 2.89 0.88 -9.80
CA GLY A 101 3.38 2.23 -10.10
C GLY A 101 2.34 3.14 -10.76
N THR A 102 1.06 2.77 -10.70
CA THR A 102 -0.06 3.58 -11.17
C THR A 102 -0.72 4.34 -10.02
N ASP A 103 -1.56 5.32 -10.35
CA ASP A 103 -2.35 6.09 -9.37
C ASP A 103 -3.59 5.32 -8.85
N SER A 104 -3.51 3.98 -8.79
CA SER A 104 -4.60 3.11 -8.37
C SER A 104 -4.14 2.09 -7.33
N TYR A 105 -4.98 1.83 -6.36
CA TYR A 105 -4.84 0.73 -5.42
C TYR A 105 -5.32 -0.57 -6.06
N GLU A 106 -4.39 -1.47 -6.33
CA GLU A 106 -4.69 -2.82 -6.81
C GLU A 106 -4.54 -3.81 -5.66
N VAL A 107 -5.67 -4.31 -5.16
CA VAL A 107 -5.71 -5.09 -3.93
C VAL A 107 -6.19 -6.51 -4.14
N LEU A 108 -5.70 -7.39 -3.28
CA LEU A 108 -5.96 -8.82 -3.22
C LEU A 108 -6.29 -9.19 -1.77
N VAL A 109 -6.99 -10.31 -1.57
CA VAL A 109 -7.23 -10.88 -0.23
C VAL A 109 -6.67 -12.29 -0.20
N ALA A 110 -5.93 -12.61 0.85
CA ALA A 110 -5.41 -13.94 1.11
C ALA A 110 -5.70 -14.37 2.56
N PRO A 111 -5.87 -15.67 2.85
CA PRO A 111 -5.86 -16.16 4.23
C PRO A 111 -4.54 -15.78 4.90
N THR A 112 -4.61 -15.36 6.16
CA THR A 112 -3.41 -15.05 6.94
C THR A 112 -2.60 -16.32 7.14
N THR A 113 -1.33 -16.30 6.76
CA THR A 113 -0.44 -17.45 6.87
C THR A 113 0.73 -17.15 7.80
N GLN A 114 1.40 -18.22 8.27
CA GLN A 114 2.63 -18.12 9.07
C GLN A 114 3.86 -17.79 8.19
N PHE A 115 3.70 -17.78 6.87
CA PHE A 115 4.80 -17.55 5.94
C PHE A 115 5.05 -16.05 5.82
N ALA A 116 6.33 -15.70 5.68
CA ALA A 116 6.71 -14.34 5.36
C ALA A 116 6.14 -13.95 4.00
N TRP A 117 5.47 -12.79 3.92
CA TRP A 117 4.96 -12.19 2.68
C TRP A 117 6.09 -11.59 1.83
N THR A 118 7.25 -12.24 1.80
CA THR A 118 8.47 -11.76 1.14
C THR A 118 8.56 -12.30 -0.28
N ASP A 119 9.10 -11.49 -1.19
CA ASP A 119 9.37 -11.83 -2.59
C ASP A 119 8.13 -12.27 -3.40
N LEU A 120 6.93 -11.85 -2.98
CA LEU A 120 5.72 -12.06 -3.77
C LEU A 120 5.66 -11.05 -4.92
N THR A 121 5.47 -11.57 -6.12
CA THR A 121 5.31 -10.76 -7.33
C THR A 121 4.14 -11.25 -8.16
N HIS A 122 3.46 -10.33 -8.85
CA HIS A 122 2.46 -10.64 -9.87
C HIS A 122 2.71 -9.76 -11.09
N GLU A 123 2.84 -10.37 -12.26
CA GLU A 123 3.20 -9.65 -13.51
C GLU A 123 4.47 -8.78 -13.37
N GLY A 124 5.44 -9.22 -12.57
CA GLY A 124 6.67 -8.47 -12.28
C GLY A 124 6.51 -7.33 -11.28
N CYS A 125 5.30 -7.06 -10.79
CA CYS A 125 5.03 -6.06 -9.77
C CYS A 125 5.08 -6.69 -8.37
N PRO A 126 5.71 -6.05 -7.37
CA PRO A 126 5.73 -6.58 -6.01
C PRO A 126 4.34 -6.56 -5.37
N VAL A 127 4.06 -7.57 -4.54
CA VAL A 127 2.82 -7.72 -3.78
C VAL A 127 3.14 -7.82 -2.30
N ARG A 128 2.51 -6.99 -1.47
CA ARG A 128 2.82 -6.88 -0.04
C ARG A 128 1.56 -6.68 0.81
N PRO A 129 1.58 -7.02 2.11
CA PRO A 129 0.49 -6.67 3.00
C PRO A 129 0.26 -5.16 3.04
N TRP A 130 -1.01 -4.75 3.01
CA TRP A 130 -1.38 -3.37 3.30
C TRP A 130 -0.92 -2.98 4.71
N GLY A 131 -0.36 -1.77 4.85
CA GLY A 131 0.21 -1.31 6.12
C GLY A 131 1.53 -1.98 6.52
N SER A 132 2.09 -2.87 5.69
CA SER A 132 3.50 -3.28 5.86
C SER A 132 4.42 -2.08 5.64
N ALA A 133 5.56 -2.08 6.33
CA ALA A 133 6.54 -1.00 6.25
C ALA A 133 6.85 -0.71 4.77
N SER A 134 6.74 0.56 4.38
CA SER A 134 6.92 1.03 3.01
C SER A 134 8.25 0.54 2.43
N GLU A 135 8.34 0.43 1.11
CA GLU A 135 9.65 0.43 0.46
C GLU A 135 10.44 1.66 0.91
N PRO A 136 11.76 1.57 1.00
CA PRO A 136 12.56 2.74 1.29
C PRO A 136 12.31 3.84 0.24
N THR A 137 12.14 5.08 0.70
CA THR A 137 11.94 6.24 -0.18
C THR A 137 13.28 6.63 -0.79
N LEU A 138 13.36 6.65 -2.11
CA LEU A 138 14.50 7.23 -2.81
C LEU A 138 14.40 8.76 -2.77
N THR A 139 15.36 9.39 -2.10
CA THR A 139 15.54 10.85 -2.09
C THR A 139 16.82 11.18 -2.83
N SER A 140 16.78 12.16 -3.74
CA SER A 140 17.99 12.62 -4.40
C SER A 140 18.01 14.12 -4.61
N LEU A 141 19.20 14.70 -4.73
CA LEU A 141 19.45 16.12 -4.97
C LEU A 141 20.84 16.34 -5.57
N ASP A 142 21.06 17.50 -6.18
CA ASP A 142 22.40 17.97 -6.52
C ASP A 142 22.87 18.99 -5.47
N CYS A 143 24.07 18.80 -4.92
CA CYS A 143 24.62 19.71 -3.94
C CYS A 143 24.82 21.10 -4.58
N PRO A 144 24.25 22.19 -4.01
CA PRO A 144 24.35 23.50 -4.62
C PRO A 144 25.77 24.09 -4.57
N ALA A 145 26.66 23.55 -3.74
CA ALA A 145 28.02 24.05 -3.56
C ALA A 145 29.04 23.38 -4.48
N CYS A 146 29.04 22.04 -4.56
CA CYS A 146 30.00 21.27 -5.38
C CYS A 146 29.39 20.66 -6.64
N GLY A 147 28.06 20.56 -6.73
CA GLY A 147 27.36 19.94 -7.85
C GLY A 147 27.30 18.40 -7.80
N ASP A 148 27.76 17.77 -6.71
CA ASP A 148 27.67 16.32 -6.56
C ASP A 148 26.21 15.87 -6.41
N MET A 149 25.83 14.82 -7.12
CA MET A 149 24.52 14.19 -6.98
C MET A 149 24.54 13.23 -5.79
N LEU A 150 23.63 13.44 -4.85
CA LEU A 150 23.45 12.57 -3.68
C LEU A 150 22.13 11.82 -3.81
N VAL A 151 22.14 10.54 -3.42
CA VAL A 151 20.99 9.65 -3.46
C VAL A 151 20.97 8.84 -2.16
N TRP A 152 19.84 8.88 -1.47
CA TRP A 152 19.56 8.06 -0.30
C TRP A 152 18.36 7.17 -0.56
N GLU A 153 18.47 5.90 -0.18
CA GLU A 153 17.36 4.96 -0.09
C GLU A 153 16.97 4.90 1.40
N LEU A 154 15.89 5.58 1.78
CA LEU A 154 15.51 5.80 3.18
C LEU A 154 14.48 4.77 3.63
N PRO A 155 14.83 3.82 4.53
CA PRO A 155 13.84 2.91 5.10
C PRO A 155 12.75 3.67 5.85
N PRO A 156 11.57 3.04 6.06
CA PRO A 156 10.49 3.65 6.83
C PRO A 156 10.92 4.09 8.23
N GLY A 157 10.68 5.37 8.54
CA GLY A 157 11.03 5.97 9.83
C GLY A 157 12.46 6.51 9.92
N GLU A 158 13.30 6.31 8.89
CA GLU A 158 14.58 6.97 8.77
C GLU A 158 14.43 8.38 8.19
N THR A 159 15.38 9.24 8.52
CA THR A 159 15.34 10.68 8.22
C THR A 159 16.73 11.15 7.86
N LEU A 160 16.81 12.16 6.97
CA LEU A 160 18.05 12.83 6.60
C LEU A 160 18.43 13.94 7.58
N ALA A 161 17.99 13.86 8.84
CA ALA A 161 18.27 14.88 9.84
C ALA A 161 19.76 15.14 9.98
N ASP A 162 20.14 16.42 9.92
CA ASP A 162 21.52 16.88 9.99
C ASP A 162 22.46 16.29 8.91
N GLU A 163 21.91 15.83 7.77
CA GLU A 163 22.73 15.27 6.68
C GLU A 163 23.48 16.36 5.92
N HIS A 164 24.73 16.05 5.55
CA HIS A 164 25.64 16.96 4.84
C HIS A 164 26.18 16.30 3.57
N CYS A 165 26.54 17.11 2.59
CA CYS A 165 27.37 16.65 1.49
C CYS A 165 28.81 16.41 1.97
N ASP A 166 29.56 15.54 1.29
CA ASP A 166 30.99 15.31 1.53
C ASP A 166 31.84 16.58 1.44
N CYS A 167 31.40 17.60 0.70
CA CYS A 167 32.03 18.92 0.68
C CYS A 167 31.82 19.73 1.98
N GLY A 168 31.07 19.20 2.94
CA GLY A 168 30.71 19.83 4.22
C GLY A 168 29.49 20.74 4.15
N THR A 169 28.81 20.84 3.02
CA THR A 169 27.61 21.68 2.89
C THR A 169 26.43 21.02 3.61
N PRO A 170 25.78 21.70 4.57
CA PRO A 170 24.59 21.17 5.22
C PRO A 170 23.43 21.12 4.20
N LEU A 171 22.69 20.01 4.19
CA LEU A 171 21.62 19.76 3.23
C LEU A 171 20.24 19.73 3.91
N PHE A 172 20.17 19.19 5.11
CA PHE A 172 18.92 19.03 5.85
C PHE A 172 19.05 19.59 7.27
N ASP A 173 17.94 20.04 7.83
CA ASP A 173 17.86 20.48 9.22
C ASP A 173 17.79 19.29 10.20
N SER A 174 17.76 19.59 11.50
CA SER A 174 17.69 18.56 12.56
C SER A 174 16.39 17.75 12.60
N THR A 175 15.41 18.11 11.76
CA THR A 175 14.15 17.38 11.60
C THR A 175 14.07 16.62 10.28
N GLY A 176 15.09 16.74 9.42
CA GLY A 176 15.15 16.08 8.11
C GLY A 176 14.47 16.85 6.99
N HIS A 177 14.15 18.14 7.18
CA HIS A 177 13.65 18.97 6.09
C HIS A 177 14.80 19.58 5.28
N PRO A 178 14.67 19.67 3.94
CA PRO A 178 15.66 20.33 3.11
C PRO A 178 15.86 21.79 3.51
N LEU A 179 17.12 22.25 3.53
CA LEU A 179 17.42 23.66 3.75
C LEU A 179 16.97 24.52 2.54
N PRO A 180 16.76 25.85 2.70
CA PRO A 180 16.10 26.69 1.68
C PRO A 180 16.72 26.73 0.27
N ASN A 181 17.99 26.34 0.13
CA ASN A 181 18.73 26.30 -1.13
C ASN A 181 18.85 24.88 -1.71
N ILE A 182 18.15 23.90 -1.12
CA ILE A 182 18.17 22.50 -1.53
C ILE A 182 16.89 22.19 -2.31
N THR A 183 17.07 21.63 -3.50
CA THR A 183 15.97 21.15 -4.34
C THR A 183 16.10 19.64 -4.45
N LEU A 184 15.07 18.93 -3.99
CA LEU A 184 14.99 17.48 -4.19
C LEU A 184 14.52 17.18 -5.61
N HIS A 185 15.05 16.11 -6.18
CA HIS A 185 14.54 15.53 -7.42
C HIS A 185 13.35 14.62 -7.10
N ALA A 186 12.30 14.72 -7.92
CA ALA A 186 11.09 13.88 -7.85
C ALA A 186 11.19 12.72 -8.82
#